data_AF-A0A844ENI3-F1
#
_entry.id   AF-A0A844ENI3-F1
#
_cell.length_a   1.000
_cell.length_b   1.000
_cell.length_c   1.000
_cell.angle_alpha   90.00
_cell.angle_beta   90.00
_cell.angle_gamma   90.00
#
_symmetry.space_group_name_H-M   'P 1'
#
loop_
_entity.id
_entity.type
_entity.pdbx_description
1 polymer ?
#
loop_
_entity_poly.entity_id
_entity_poly.type
_entity_poly.pdbx_seq_one_letter_code
_entity_poly.pdbx_strand_id
1 'polypeptide(L)'
;LRMNQMGLPVPMAMELFKPFIMKELVGRNLASNIKNAKRKIERQDDDVFSVLEDVIKEHPVLLNRAPTLHRLGIQAFEPVLVSGKSMRLHPLVCEAYNADFDGDQMAIHVPLSDEAQAESRLLMLAAGHILAPKDGKPVVTPSQDMVIGNYYLTMEEAGREGEGMIFNSPEEAQLAYKNGIVHWHTRVGIKASAYPKKTFTKEQLDKILVTS
;
A
#
# COMPACT_ATOMS: atom_id res chain seq x y z
N LEU A 1 3.89 -1.28 -1.92
CA LEU A 1 2.60 -2.00 -1.96
C LEU A 1 1.51 -0.97 -1.79
N ARG A 2 0.37 -1.11 -2.48
CA ARG A 2 -0.83 -0.31 -2.17
C ARG A 2 -1.50 -0.84 -0.91
N MET A 3 -2.40 -0.07 -0.31
CA MET A 3 -3.08 -0.44 0.94
C MET A 3 -3.93 -1.72 0.82
N ASN A 4 -4.46 -2.00 -0.37
CA ASN A 4 -5.22 -3.22 -0.65
C ASN A 4 -4.34 -4.42 -1.03
N GLN A 5 -3.01 -4.26 -1.10
CA GLN A 5 -2.09 -5.29 -1.58
C GLN A 5 -1.24 -5.86 -0.44
N MET A 6 -0.91 -7.15 -0.55
CA MET A 6 0.09 -7.78 0.30
C MET A 6 1.15 -8.50 -0.52
N GLY A 7 2.38 -8.56 -0.02
CA GLY A 7 3.44 -9.35 -0.65
C GLY A 7 3.33 -10.81 -0.24
N LEU A 8 3.02 -11.71 -1.19
CA LEU A 8 2.96 -13.15 -0.99
C LEU A 8 4.26 -13.81 -1.50
N PRO A 9 5.01 -14.53 -0.65
CA PRO A 9 6.21 -15.23 -1.06
C PRO A 9 5.92 -16.28 -2.13
N VAL A 10 6.73 -16.32 -3.19
CA VAL A 10 6.55 -17.27 -4.31
C VAL A 10 6.46 -18.74 -3.85
N PRO A 11 7.33 -19.25 -2.94
CA PRO A 11 7.22 -20.65 -2.49
C PRO A 11 5.90 -20.95 -1.79
N MET A 12 5.36 -19.97 -1.05
CA MET A 12 4.08 -20.10 -0.36
C MET A 12 2.90 -20.03 -1.34
N ALA A 13 2.96 -19.12 -2.31
CA ALA A 13 1.95 -19.01 -3.37
C ALA A 13 1.83 -20.31 -4.18
N MET A 14 2.96 -20.95 -4.51
CA MET A 14 3.01 -22.21 -5.24
C MET A 14 2.28 -23.35 -4.53
N GLU A 15 2.38 -23.42 -3.20
CA GLU A 15 1.67 -24.45 -2.42
C GLU A 15 0.20 -24.08 -2.18
N LEU A 16 -0.11 -22.82 -1.87
CA LEU A 16 -1.49 -22.38 -1.62
C LEU A 16 -2.37 -22.49 -2.88
N PHE A 17 -1.83 -22.11 -4.04
CA PHE A 17 -2.57 -22.07 -5.31
C PHE A 17 -2.36 -23.31 -6.18
N LYS A 18 -1.67 -24.34 -5.67
CA LYS A 18 -1.35 -25.58 -6.37
C LYS A 18 -2.51 -26.18 -7.19
N PRO A 19 -3.74 -26.36 -6.66
CA PRO A 19 -4.84 -26.92 -7.46
C PRO A 19 -5.25 -26.03 -8.64
N PHE A 20 -5.20 -24.71 -8.47
CA PHE A 20 -5.53 -23.74 -9.51
C PHE A 20 -4.47 -23.71 -10.61
N ILE A 21 -3.19 -23.72 -10.22
CA ILE A 21 -2.06 -23.78 -11.15
C ILE A 21 -2.13 -25.07 -11.99
N MET A 22 -2.42 -26.22 -11.36
CA MET A 22 -2.57 -27.49 -12.08
C MET A 22 -3.71 -27.45 -13.11
N LYS A 23 -4.85 -26.87 -12.74
CA LYS A 23 -6.01 -26.71 -13.64
C LYS A 23 -5.65 -25.83 -14.84
N GLU A 24 -4.99 -24.69 -14.62
CA GLU A 24 -4.58 -23.79 -15.69
C GLU A 24 -3.48 -24.36 -16.59
N LEU A 25 -2.49 -25.08 -16.03
CA LEU A 25 -1.45 -25.73 -16.84
C LEU A 25 -2.03 -26.75 -17.82
N VAL A 26 -3.04 -27.52 -17.40
CA VAL A 26 -3.74 -28.46 -18.28
C VAL A 26 -4.64 -27.73 -19.27
N GLY A 27 -5.39 -26.71 -18.82
CA GLY A 27 -6.27 -25.91 -19.67
C GLY A 27 -5.53 -25.18 -20.79
N ARG A 28 -4.31 -24.72 -20.54
CA ARG A 28 -3.44 -24.04 -21.52
C ARG A 28 -2.60 -25.01 -22.38
N ASN A 29 -2.80 -26.32 -22.27
CA ASN A 29 -1.99 -27.36 -22.93
C ASN A 29 -0.48 -27.31 -22.61
N LEU A 30 -0.09 -26.66 -21.51
CA LEU A 30 1.30 -26.64 -21.02
C LEU A 30 1.65 -27.96 -20.31
N ALA A 31 0.65 -28.70 -19.83
CA ALA A 31 0.78 -30.03 -19.28
C ALA A 31 -0.23 -31.00 -19.91
N SER A 32 0.24 -32.21 -20.25
CA SER A 32 -0.59 -33.24 -20.87
C SER A 32 -1.62 -33.89 -19.93
N ASN A 33 -1.35 -33.90 -18.62
CA ASN A 33 -2.26 -34.44 -17.60
C ASN A 33 -1.90 -33.89 -16.21
N ILE A 34 -2.77 -34.11 -15.22
CA ILE A 34 -2.60 -33.64 -13.84
C ILE A 34 -1.28 -34.15 -13.21
N LYS A 35 -0.86 -35.38 -13.50
CA LYS A 35 0.40 -35.93 -12.98
C LYS A 35 1.62 -35.18 -13.53
N ASN A 36 1.61 -34.84 -14.81
CA ASN A 36 2.67 -34.07 -15.44
C ASN A 36 2.67 -32.61 -14.92
N ALA A 37 1.50 -32.01 -14.75
CA ALA A 37 1.36 -30.67 -14.15
C ALA A 37 1.94 -30.63 -12.72
N LYS A 38 1.63 -31.63 -11.89
CA LYS A 38 2.21 -31.77 -10.54
C LYS A 38 3.75 -31.84 -10.59
N ARG A 39 4.31 -32.64 -11.51
CA ARG A 39 5.76 -32.76 -11.68
C ARG A 39 6.42 -31.45 -12.12
N LYS A 40 5.77 -30.68 -13.01
CA LYS A 40 6.25 -29.34 -13.43
C LYS A 40 6.29 -28.36 -12.26
N ILE A 41 5.24 -28.33 -11.44
CA ILE A 41 5.18 -27.50 -10.23
C ILE A 41 6.30 -27.87 -9.25
N GLU A 42 6.53 -29.17 -9.01
CA GLU A 42 7.59 -29.65 -8.12
C GLU A 42 9.00 -29.31 -8.63
N ARG A 43 9.20 -29.27 -9.95
CA ARG A 43 10.46 -28.86 -10.59
C ARG A 43 10.66 -27.36 -10.71
N GLN A 44 9.61 -26.57 -10.46
CA GLN A 44 9.60 -25.12 -10.63
C GLN A 44 10.01 -24.69 -12.06
N ASP A 45 9.42 -25.33 -13.07
CA ASP A 45 9.65 -24.98 -14.48
C ASP A 45 9.21 -23.52 -14.75
N ASP A 46 9.91 -22.82 -15.66
CA ASP A 46 9.70 -21.38 -15.94
C ASP A 46 8.26 -21.04 -16.38
N ASP A 47 7.59 -21.96 -17.07
CA ASP A 47 6.20 -21.78 -17.52
C ASP A 47 5.21 -21.68 -16.36
N VAL A 48 5.52 -22.29 -15.22
CA VAL A 48 4.66 -22.28 -14.03
C VAL A 48 4.54 -20.90 -13.40
N PHE A 49 5.60 -20.08 -13.43
CA PHE A 49 5.58 -18.73 -12.84
C PHE A 49 4.63 -17.81 -13.60
N SER A 50 4.58 -17.94 -14.93
CA SER A 50 3.65 -17.16 -15.76
C SER A 50 2.19 -17.49 -15.43
N VAL A 51 1.88 -18.77 -15.26
CA VAL A 51 0.55 -19.25 -14.87
C VAL A 51 0.20 -18.81 -13.44
N LEU A 52 1.17 -18.87 -12.52
CA LEU A 52 0.99 -18.42 -11.14
C LEU A 52 0.60 -16.95 -11.09
N GLU A 53 1.29 -16.07 -11.82
CA GLU A 53 0.97 -14.64 -11.88
C GLU A 53 -0.47 -14.38 -12.36
N ASP A 54 -0.94 -15.12 -13.34
CA ASP A 54 -2.30 -14.98 -13.85
C ASP A 54 -3.36 -15.48 -12.86
N VAL A 55 -3.13 -16.61 -12.21
CA VAL A 55 -4.06 -17.18 -11.21
C VAL A 55 -4.25 -16.24 -10.02
N ILE A 56 -3.18 -15.55 -9.61
CA ILE A 56 -3.17 -14.69 -8.40
C ILE A 56 -3.87 -13.35 -8.63
N LYS A 57 -3.80 -12.76 -9.84
CA LYS A 57 -4.39 -11.44 -10.13
C LYS A 57 -5.86 -11.34 -9.75
N GLU A 58 -6.61 -12.44 -9.90
CA GLU A 58 -8.05 -12.45 -9.64
C GLU A 58 -8.45 -13.07 -8.29
N HIS A 59 -7.51 -13.63 -7.52
CA HIS A 59 -7.81 -14.26 -6.23
C HIS A 59 -7.37 -13.39 -5.03
N PRO A 60 -8.31 -12.80 -4.27
CA PRO A 60 -7.97 -12.20 -2.98
C PRO A 60 -7.53 -13.28 -2.00
N VAL A 61 -6.75 -12.91 -0.99
CA VAL A 61 -6.38 -13.78 0.14
C VAL A 61 -6.77 -13.11 1.45
N LEU A 62 -7.10 -13.92 2.46
CA LEU A 62 -7.40 -13.45 3.80
C LEU A 62 -6.18 -13.59 4.69
N LEU A 63 -5.82 -12.51 5.36
CA LEU A 63 -4.72 -12.48 6.31
C LEU A 63 -5.28 -12.39 7.74
N ASN A 64 -4.81 -13.25 8.64
CA ASN A 64 -5.24 -13.33 10.02
C ASN A 64 -4.05 -13.32 10.98
N ARG A 65 -4.10 -12.50 12.04
CA ARG A 65 -3.16 -12.55 13.17
C ARG A 65 -3.86 -13.09 14.42
N ALA A 66 -3.28 -14.11 15.04
CA ALA A 66 -3.72 -14.62 16.33
C ALA A 66 -3.02 -13.86 17.48
N PRO A 67 -3.71 -13.55 18.59
CA PRO A 67 -5.14 -13.76 18.85
C PRO A 67 -6.04 -12.72 18.13
N THR A 68 -7.19 -13.15 17.62
CA THR A 68 -8.14 -12.27 16.92
C THR A 68 -9.12 -11.63 17.89
N LEU A 69 -8.90 -10.36 18.24
CA LEU A 69 -9.74 -9.64 19.24
C LEU A 69 -10.98 -8.96 18.65
N HIS A 70 -10.95 -8.63 17.37
CA HIS A 70 -12.02 -7.90 16.68
C HIS A 70 -12.00 -8.17 15.19
N ARG A 71 -13.08 -7.79 14.48
CA ARG A 71 -13.25 -8.06 13.04
C ARG A 71 -12.07 -7.63 12.17
N LEU A 72 -11.37 -6.54 12.52
CA LEU A 72 -10.24 -6.03 11.74
C LEU A 72 -8.98 -6.90 11.83
N GLY A 73 -8.96 -7.91 12.71
CA GLY A 73 -7.87 -8.88 12.79
C GLY A 73 -7.88 -9.91 11.66
N ILE A 74 -8.90 -9.86 10.78
CA ILE A 74 -8.94 -10.59 9.52
C ILE A 74 -9.35 -9.63 8.41
N GLN A 75 -8.55 -9.53 7.35
CA GLN A 75 -8.82 -8.66 6.20
C GLN A 75 -8.40 -9.35 4.91
N ALA A 76 -9.03 -8.95 3.81
CA ALA A 76 -8.69 -9.41 2.47
C ALA A 76 -7.67 -8.47 1.81
N PHE A 77 -6.73 -9.07 1.07
CA PHE A 77 -5.72 -8.37 0.28
C PHE A 77 -5.59 -9.00 -1.11
N GLU A 78 -5.18 -8.17 -2.08
CA GLU A 78 -4.70 -8.64 -3.37
C GLU A 78 -3.24 -9.07 -3.26
N PRO A 79 -2.89 -10.32 -3.60
CA PRO A 79 -1.52 -10.79 -3.45
C PRO A 79 -0.65 -10.25 -4.58
N VAL A 80 0.55 -9.81 -4.23
CA VAL A 80 1.63 -9.45 -5.15
C VAL A 80 2.80 -10.38 -4.87
N LEU A 81 3.28 -11.09 -5.88
CA LEU A 81 4.41 -12.00 -5.71
C LEU A 81 5.66 -11.24 -5.27
N VAL A 82 6.33 -11.75 -4.26
CA VAL A 82 7.60 -11.20 -3.76
C VAL A 82 8.65 -12.29 -3.64
N SER A 83 9.90 -11.92 -3.92
CA SER A 83 11.06 -12.76 -3.66
C SER A 83 11.29 -12.90 -2.14
N GLY A 84 11.64 -14.11 -1.71
CA GLY A 84 11.97 -14.41 -0.31
C GLY A 84 11.01 -15.41 0.33
N LYS A 85 11.05 -15.48 1.66
CA LYS A 85 10.19 -16.36 2.49
C LYS A 85 9.22 -15.60 3.40
N SER A 86 9.40 -14.29 3.54
CA SER A 86 8.61 -13.44 4.42
C SER A 86 7.55 -12.70 3.62
N MET A 87 6.33 -12.67 4.13
CA MET A 87 5.27 -11.83 3.56
C MET A 87 5.60 -10.34 3.76
N ARG A 88 5.04 -9.48 2.92
CA ARG A 88 5.15 -8.02 3.09
C ARG A 88 3.77 -7.45 3.38
N LEU A 89 3.67 -6.66 4.44
CA LEU A 89 2.42 -6.03 4.87
C LEU A 89 2.51 -4.51 4.72
N HIS A 90 1.39 -3.87 4.45
CA HIS A 90 1.33 -2.42 4.39
C HIS A 90 1.39 -1.82 5.81
N PRO A 91 2.22 -0.80 6.08
CA PRO A 91 2.41 -0.28 7.45
C PRO A 91 1.12 0.27 8.08
N LEU A 92 0.23 0.88 7.29
CA LEU A 92 -1.05 1.42 7.81
C LEU A 92 -2.05 0.35 8.30
N VAL A 93 -1.86 -0.93 7.96
CA VAL A 93 -2.74 -1.98 8.50
C VAL A 93 -2.19 -2.62 9.77
N CYS A 94 -0.94 -2.31 10.16
CA CYS A 94 -0.32 -2.89 11.35
C CYS A 94 -1.10 -2.58 12.63
N GLU A 95 -1.66 -1.36 12.77
CA GLU A 95 -2.50 -0.99 13.91
C GLU A 95 -3.77 -1.87 13.98
N ALA A 96 -4.41 -2.10 12.84
CA ALA A 96 -5.58 -2.98 12.75
C ALA A 96 -5.26 -4.45 13.11
N TYR A 97 -4.03 -4.91 12.87
CA TYR A 97 -3.59 -6.24 13.29
C TYR A 97 -2.96 -6.28 14.68
N ASN A 98 -2.73 -5.12 15.31
CA ASN A 98 -1.89 -4.94 16.49
C ASN A 98 -0.47 -5.52 16.31
N ALA A 99 0.04 -5.53 15.08
CA ALA A 99 1.26 -6.24 14.68
C ALA A 99 2.48 -5.32 14.62
N ASP A 100 3.64 -5.88 14.90
CA ASP A 100 4.94 -5.26 14.63
C ASP A 100 5.79 -6.18 13.74
N PHE A 101 7.07 -5.84 13.56
CA PHE A 101 7.98 -6.55 12.64
C PHE A 101 9.18 -7.16 13.36
N ASP A 102 9.00 -7.65 14.58
CA ASP A 102 10.07 -8.24 15.40
C ASP A 102 10.14 -9.78 15.37
N GLY A 103 9.17 -10.43 14.70
CA GLY A 103 9.04 -11.89 14.67
C GLY A 103 7.60 -12.40 14.55
N ASP A 104 6.62 -11.49 14.56
CA ASP A 104 5.20 -11.78 14.36
C ASP A 104 4.89 -12.66 13.14
N GLN A 105 3.94 -13.59 13.34
CA GLN A 105 3.46 -14.51 12.31
C GLN A 105 1.97 -14.29 12.06
N MET A 106 1.56 -14.49 10.80
CA MET A 106 0.16 -14.42 10.39
C MET A 106 -0.19 -15.60 9.50
N ALA A 107 -1.45 -16.02 9.57
CA ALA A 107 -2.01 -17.07 8.73
C ALA A 107 -2.61 -16.47 7.45
N ILE A 108 -2.40 -17.15 6.33
CA ILE A 108 -2.97 -16.79 5.03
C ILE A 108 -3.97 -17.85 4.63
N HIS A 109 -5.19 -17.43 4.29
CA HIS A 109 -6.27 -18.29 3.83
C HIS A 109 -6.68 -17.90 2.41
N VAL A 110 -6.99 -18.90 1.58
CA VAL A 110 -7.42 -18.69 0.19
C VAL A 110 -8.93 -18.98 0.10
N PRO A 111 -9.78 -17.98 -0.20
CA PRO A 111 -11.19 -18.22 -0.49
C PRO A 111 -11.31 -19.01 -1.80
N LEU A 112 -12.14 -20.07 -1.79
CA LEU A 112 -12.24 -21.02 -2.91
C LEU A 112 -13.45 -20.76 -3.81
N SER A 113 -14.64 -20.55 -3.26
CA SER A 113 -15.85 -20.34 -4.05
C SER A 113 -15.93 -18.93 -4.61
N ASP A 114 -16.64 -18.76 -5.73
CA ASP A 114 -16.80 -17.45 -6.37
C ASP A 114 -17.52 -16.47 -5.44
N GLU A 115 -18.48 -16.96 -4.63
CA GLU A 115 -19.17 -16.17 -3.62
C GLU A 115 -18.21 -15.70 -2.51
N ALA A 116 -17.32 -16.58 -2.04
CA ALA A 116 -16.34 -16.23 -1.02
C ALA A 116 -15.30 -15.22 -1.53
N GLN A 117 -14.91 -15.32 -2.80
CA GLN A 117 -14.02 -14.35 -3.46
C GLN A 117 -14.71 -12.99 -3.62
N ALA A 118 -15.98 -12.98 -4.04
CA ALA A 118 -16.77 -11.77 -4.14
C ALA A 118 -16.97 -11.10 -2.78
N GLU A 119 -17.29 -11.87 -1.73
CA GLU A 119 -17.42 -11.37 -0.36
C GLU A 119 -16.09 -10.78 0.15
N SER A 120 -14.97 -11.47 -0.11
CA SER A 120 -13.64 -11.01 0.27
C SER A 120 -13.32 -9.65 -0.36
N ARG A 121 -13.63 -9.47 -1.66
CA ARG A 121 -13.39 -8.21 -2.38
C ARG A 121 -14.33 -7.08 -1.95
N LEU A 122 -15.61 -7.39 -1.75
CA LEU A 122 -16.63 -6.38 -1.49
C LEU A 122 -16.67 -5.94 -0.02
N LEU A 123 -16.57 -6.90 0.91
CA LEU A 123 -16.80 -6.68 2.33
C LEU A 123 -15.54 -6.68 3.17
N MET A 124 -14.49 -7.42 2.76
CA MET A 124 -13.33 -7.66 3.62
C MET A 124 -12.05 -6.94 3.18
N LEU A 125 -12.06 -6.27 2.01
CA LEU A 125 -10.86 -5.64 1.45
C LEU A 125 -10.32 -4.56 2.40
N ALA A 126 -9.03 -4.65 2.72
CA ALA A 126 -8.39 -3.76 3.70
C ALA A 126 -8.55 -2.26 3.40
N ALA A 127 -8.59 -1.87 2.11
CA ALA A 127 -8.80 -0.48 1.70
C ALA A 127 -10.19 0.08 2.08
N GLY A 128 -11.20 -0.76 2.29
CA GLY A 128 -12.52 -0.34 2.77
C GLY A 128 -12.59 -0.18 4.30
N HIS A 129 -11.63 -0.72 5.03
CA HIS A 129 -11.61 -0.76 6.50
C HIS A 129 -10.88 0.42 7.12
N ILE A 130 -11.36 1.63 6.83
CA ILE A 130 -10.75 2.89 7.29
C ILE A 130 -11.17 3.22 8.73
N LEU A 131 -12.40 2.87 9.12
CA LEU A 131 -13.00 3.24 10.40
C LEU A 131 -13.06 2.06 11.37
N ALA A 132 -12.70 2.32 12.63
CA ALA A 132 -12.86 1.36 13.71
C ALA A 132 -14.36 1.18 14.03
N PRO A 133 -14.85 -0.07 14.15
CA PRO A 133 -16.27 -0.33 14.42
C PRO A 133 -16.72 0.09 15.83
N LYS A 134 -15.78 0.27 16.77
CA LYS A 134 -16.09 0.58 18.19
C LYS A 134 -16.53 2.03 18.41
N ASP A 135 -15.92 2.98 17.69
CA ASP A 135 -16.04 4.42 17.96
C ASP A 135 -16.08 5.27 16.68
N GLY A 136 -15.98 4.66 15.50
CA GLY A 136 -16.02 5.36 14.21
C GLY A 136 -14.76 6.19 13.92
N LYS A 137 -13.71 6.09 14.73
CA LYS A 137 -12.45 6.79 14.48
C LYS A 137 -11.62 6.10 13.39
N PRO A 138 -10.78 6.83 12.64
CA PRO A 138 -9.88 6.22 11.68
C PRO A 138 -8.89 5.25 12.35
N VAL A 139 -8.81 4.02 11.86
CA VAL A 139 -7.86 2.98 12.33
C VAL A 139 -6.56 2.95 11.51
N VAL A 140 -6.52 3.68 10.40
CA VAL A 140 -5.43 3.67 9.42
C VAL A 140 -4.60 4.94 9.54
N THR A 141 -4.34 5.36 10.78
CA THR A 141 -3.65 6.60 11.07
C THR A 141 -2.14 6.41 10.87
N PRO A 142 -1.45 7.30 10.15
CA PRO A 142 0.01 7.25 10.07
C PRO A 142 0.66 7.26 11.46
N SER A 143 1.71 6.48 11.65
CA SER A 143 2.43 6.38 12.92
C SER A 143 3.95 6.44 12.70
N GLN A 144 4.70 6.60 13.80
CA GLN A 144 6.17 6.55 13.84
C GLN A 144 6.82 7.44 12.75
N ASP A 145 7.57 6.85 11.83
CA ASP A 145 8.34 7.53 10.79
C ASP A 145 7.48 8.43 9.89
N MET A 146 6.24 8.02 9.60
CA MET A 146 5.35 8.86 8.79
C MET A 146 5.00 10.15 9.53
N VAL A 147 4.76 10.07 10.84
CA VAL A 147 4.45 11.25 11.66
C VAL A 147 5.69 12.12 11.79
N ILE A 148 6.86 11.53 12.05
CA ILE A 148 8.13 12.27 12.17
C ILE A 148 8.45 13.00 10.87
N GLY A 149 8.30 12.33 9.72
CA GLY A 149 8.56 12.93 8.41
C GLY A 149 7.63 14.10 8.11
N ASN A 150 6.33 13.93 8.34
CA ASN A 150 5.36 15.03 8.17
C ASN A 150 5.63 16.18 9.16
N TYR A 151 5.90 15.85 10.43
CA TYR A 151 6.23 16.84 11.44
C TYR A 151 7.42 17.69 11.02
N TYR A 152 8.55 17.04 10.67
CA TYR A 152 9.77 17.69 10.20
C TYR A 152 9.50 18.58 8.98
N LEU A 153 8.78 18.07 7.97
CA LEU A 153 8.44 18.85 6.77
C LEU A 153 7.60 20.09 7.05
N THR A 154 6.82 20.08 8.13
CA THR A 154 5.96 21.20 8.55
C THR A 154 6.58 22.07 9.64
N MET A 155 7.83 21.80 10.05
CA MET A 155 8.52 22.67 11.00
C MET A 155 8.91 23.99 10.36
N GLU A 156 8.87 25.04 11.16
CA GLU A 156 9.35 26.36 10.76
C GLU A 156 10.49 26.82 11.65
N GLU A 157 11.45 27.53 11.03
CA GLU A 157 12.57 28.13 11.74
C GLU A 157 12.69 29.60 11.38
N ALA A 158 12.59 30.47 12.38
CA ALA A 158 12.81 31.90 12.21
C ALA A 158 14.30 32.20 11.99
N GLY A 159 14.60 33.16 11.12
CA GLY A 159 15.96 33.60 10.80
C GLY A 159 16.71 32.68 9.82
N ARG A 160 16.00 31.82 9.09
CA ARG A 160 16.62 30.88 8.14
C ARG A 160 16.94 31.56 6.80
N GLU A 161 17.89 30.97 6.07
CA GLU A 161 18.29 31.47 4.76
C GLU A 161 17.12 31.59 3.79
N GLY A 162 17.07 32.73 3.07
CA GLY A 162 16.01 33.04 2.11
C GLY A 162 14.64 33.33 2.74
N GLU A 163 14.58 33.61 4.04
CA GLU A 163 13.34 34.00 4.71
C GLU A 163 12.75 35.28 4.10
N GLY A 164 11.43 35.26 3.87
CA GLY A 164 10.69 36.37 3.27
C GLY A 164 10.81 36.45 1.74
N MET A 165 11.51 35.52 1.08
CA MET A 165 11.50 35.42 -0.37
C MET A 165 10.09 35.14 -0.89
N ILE A 166 9.74 35.76 -2.02
CA ILE A 166 8.45 35.59 -2.68
C ILE A 166 8.68 34.92 -4.02
N PHE A 167 8.04 33.78 -4.23
CA PHE A 167 8.08 33.01 -5.46
C PHE A 167 6.79 33.18 -6.26
N ASN A 168 6.93 33.15 -7.59
CA ASN A 168 5.79 33.21 -8.50
C ASN A 168 5.12 31.85 -8.67
N SER A 169 5.82 30.75 -8.37
CA SER A 169 5.29 29.38 -8.50
C SER A 169 5.92 28.40 -7.49
N PRO A 170 5.23 27.29 -7.15
CA PRO A 170 5.80 26.21 -6.34
C PRO A 170 7.06 25.60 -6.97
N GLU A 171 7.14 25.55 -8.29
CA GLU A 171 8.29 25.00 -9.03
C GLU A 171 9.53 25.88 -8.86
N GLU A 172 9.35 27.21 -8.83
CA GLU A 172 10.42 28.18 -8.56
C GLU A 172 10.95 28.02 -7.11
N ALA A 173 10.06 27.85 -6.14
CA ALA A 173 10.44 27.56 -4.75
C ALA A 173 11.23 26.24 -4.63
N GLN A 174 10.82 25.20 -5.36
CA GLN A 174 11.57 23.93 -5.43
C GLN A 174 12.95 24.09 -6.08
N LEU A 175 13.07 24.93 -7.10
CA LEU A 175 14.35 25.22 -7.74
C LEU A 175 15.29 25.97 -6.78
N ALA A 176 14.75 26.97 -6.06
CA ALA A 176 15.50 27.69 -5.03
C ALA A 176 15.99 26.75 -3.93
N TYR A 177 15.16 25.79 -3.49
CA TYR A 177 15.55 24.74 -2.55
C TYR A 177 16.69 23.88 -3.09
N LYS A 178 16.59 23.40 -4.34
CA LYS A 178 17.63 22.58 -4.99
C LYS A 178 18.96 23.31 -5.14
N ASN A 179 18.92 24.62 -5.33
CA ASN A 179 20.10 25.48 -5.43
C ASN A 179 20.68 25.89 -4.07
N GLY A 180 20.06 25.47 -2.95
CA GLY A 180 20.51 25.83 -1.59
C GLY A 180 20.25 27.28 -1.20
N ILE A 181 19.25 27.93 -1.81
CA ILE A 181 18.89 29.33 -1.55
C ILE A 181 17.87 29.43 -0.40
N VAL A 182 17.03 28.40 -0.25
CA VAL A 182 16.01 28.26 0.81
C VAL A 182 16.03 26.83 1.34
N HIS A 183 15.49 26.63 2.55
CA HIS A 183 15.29 25.31 3.16
C HIS A 183 13.80 24.97 3.31
N TRP A 184 13.47 23.70 3.59
CA TRP A 184 12.12 23.25 3.94
C TRP A 184 11.45 24.03 5.08
N HIS A 185 12.25 24.58 6.00
CA HIS A 185 11.76 25.28 7.20
C HIS A 185 11.87 26.81 7.05
N THR A 186 12.24 27.30 5.87
CA THR A 186 12.32 28.73 5.58
C THR A 186 10.91 29.27 5.31
N ARG A 187 10.52 30.34 5.99
CA ARG A 187 9.25 31.03 5.73
C ARG A 187 9.31 31.82 4.43
N VAL A 188 8.44 31.47 3.49
CA VAL A 188 8.43 32.06 2.13
C VAL A 188 7.02 32.45 1.72
N GLY A 189 6.91 33.36 0.74
CA GLY A 189 5.67 33.75 0.11
C GLY A 189 5.51 33.08 -1.25
N ILE A 190 4.30 32.61 -1.59
CA ILE A 190 3.95 32.13 -2.93
C ILE A 190 2.67 32.84 -3.36
N LYS A 191 2.61 33.34 -4.60
CA LYS A 191 1.38 33.94 -5.13
C LYS A 191 0.23 32.92 -5.12
N ALA A 192 -0.94 33.30 -4.60
CA ALA A 192 -2.09 32.40 -4.52
C ALA A 192 -2.57 31.93 -5.90
N SER A 193 -2.43 32.78 -6.92
CA SER A 193 -2.69 32.47 -8.32
C SER A 193 -1.87 31.29 -8.87
N ALA A 194 -0.76 30.93 -8.24
CA ALA A 194 0.06 29.79 -8.63
C ALA A 194 -0.56 28.42 -8.32
N TYR A 195 -1.67 28.37 -7.56
CA TYR A 195 -2.37 27.14 -7.21
C TYR A 195 -3.79 27.10 -7.82
N PRO A 196 -3.92 26.82 -9.14
CA PRO A 196 -5.20 26.91 -9.86
C PRO A 196 -6.24 25.86 -9.42
N LYS A 197 -5.80 24.79 -8.74
CA LYS A 197 -6.67 23.72 -8.22
C LYS A 197 -7.29 24.05 -6.86
N LYS A 198 -6.83 25.11 -6.18
CA LYS A 198 -7.38 25.53 -4.89
C LYS A 198 -8.51 26.53 -5.11
N THR A 199 -9.53 26.44 -4.27
CA THR A 199 -10.68 27.34 -4.29
C THR A 199 -10.32 28.67 -3.61
N PHE A 200 -9.71 29.57 -4.37
CA PHE A 200 -9.48 30.97 -3.94
C PHE A 200 -10.54 31.90 -4.52
N THR A 201 -10.96 32.91 -3.74
CA THR A 201 -11.77 34.00 -4.26
C THR A 201 -10.95 34.89 -5.21
N LYS A 202 -11.62 35.69 -6.05
CA LYS A 202 -10.92 36.61 -6.98
C LYS A 202 -9.95 37.55 -6.27
N GLU A 203 -10.33 38.06 -5.10
CA GLU A 203 -9.48 38.92 -4.27
C GLU A 203 -8.31 38.17 -3.61
N GLN A 204 -8.42 36.86 -3.41
CA GLN A 204 -7.36 36.05 -2.82
C GLN A 204 -6.29 35.67 -3.85
N LEU A 205 -6.64 35.57 -5.13
CA LEU A 205 -5.69 35.22 -6.20
C LEU A 205 -4.54 36.24 -6.34
N ASP A 206 -4.81 37.50 -6.02
CA ASP A 206 -3.83 38.59 -6.05
C ASP A 206 -2.98 38.68 -4.75
N LYS A 207 -3.28 37.83 -3.75
CA LYS A 207 -2.55 37.80 -2.47
C LYS A 207 -1.39 36.81 -2.48
N ILE A 208 -0.49 37.00 -1.52
CA ILE A 208 0.64 36.11 -1.26
C ILE A 208 0.23 35.16 -0.13
N LEU A 209 0.36 33.87 -0.38
CA LEU A 209 0.30 32.81 0.62
C LEU A 209 1.65 32.77 1.31
N VAL A 210 1.69 33.10 2.59
CA VAL A 210 2.89 32.97 3.42
C VAL A 210 2.83 31.61 4.11
N THR A 211 3.92 30.86 4.10
CA THR A 211 4.04 29.64 4.90
C THR A 211 4.12 30.02 6.38
N SER A 212 3.33 29.34 7.22
CA SER A 212 3.20 29.55 8.67
C SER A 212 3.21 28.22 9.42
#